data_AF-A0A432SEQ0-F1
#
_entry.id   AF-A0A432SEQ0-F1
#
_cell.length_a   1.000
_cell.length_b   1.000
_cell.length_c   1.000
_cell.angle_alpha   90.00
_cell.angle_beta   90.00
_cell.angle_gamma   90.00
#
_symmetry.space_group_name_H-M   'P 1'
#
loop_
_entity.id
_entity.type
_entity.pdbx_description
1 polymer ?
#
loop_
_entity_poly.entity_id
_entity_poly.type
_entity_poly.pdbx_seq_one_letter_code
_entity_poly.pdbx_strand_id
1 'polypeptide(L)'
;MKVYIGLIAGALLVGLSMSGCSNNDGRTEFKNLSKAPAADPSIDARALFVDKCMKCHGDKGTTHPLAEPFVIAGQPKELLIAKIEGYQALTFGGRLRGQMATSVQLLTPEEVNAVADYVSKLGTKTAVPSQDKW
;
A
#
# COMPACT_ATOMS: atom_id res chain seq x y z
N MET A 1 32.51 -10.52 -62.18
CA MET A 1 31.23 -10.60 -62.93
C MET A 1 30.79 -12.06 -62.99
N LYS A 2 29.79 -12.45 -62.20
CA LYS A 2 28.72 -13.41 -62.56
C LYS A 2 27.82 -13.52 -61.33
N VAL A 3 26.62 -13.01 -61.51
CA VAL A 3 25.50 -12.96 -60.57
C VAL A 3 24.82 -14.33 -60.60
N TYR A 4 24.48 -14.90 -59.44
CA TYR A 4 23.50 -15.98 -59.37
C TYR A 4 22.47 -15.67 -58.28
N ILE A 5 21.34 -15.18 -58.76
CA ILE A 5 20.08 -14.98 -58.05
C ILE A 5 19.39 -16.36 -58.06
N GLY A 6 19.21 -16.96 -56.88
CA GLY A 6 18.44 -18.17 -56.66
C GLY A 6 17.30 -17.89 -55.69
N LEU A 7 16.08 -17.98 -56.21
CA LEU A 7 14.81 -17.68 -55.56
C LEU A 7 14.15 -18.99 -55.07
N ILE A 8 13.46 -18.88 -53.93
CA ILE A 8 12.28 -19.65 -53.43
C ILE A 8 12.47 -21.00 -52.70
N ALA A 9 11.82 -21.01 -51.52
CA ALA A 9 10.94 -22.05 -50.98
C ALA A 9 11.46 -22.84 -49.76
N GLY A 10 11.01 -22.42 -48.57
CA GLY A 10 11.15 -23.16 -47.33
C GLY A 10 10.33 -22.52 -46.22
N ALA A 11 9.00 -22.64 -46.32
CA ALA A 11 8.08 -22.34 -45.23
C ALA A 11 8.18 -23.39 -44.11
N LEU A 12 7.66 -23.01 -42.93
CA LEU A 12 7.51 -23.78 -41.69
C LEU A 12 8.72 -23.78 -40.75
N LEU A 13 8.67 -22.92 -39.74
CA LEU A 13 8.48 -23.39 -38.36
C LEU A 13 8.05 -22.22 -37.46
N VAL A 14 6.79 -22.30 -37.07
CA VAL A 14 6.21 -21.96 -35.76
C VAL A 14 7.10 -21.10 -34.86
N GLY A 15 6.71 -19.84 -34.73
CA GLY A 15 7.12 -18.95 -33.65
C GLY A 15 5.96 -18.03 -33.34
N LEU A 16 4.87 -18.60 -32.82
CA LEU A 16 3.75 -17.86 -32.22
C LEU A 16 4.30 -17.15 -30.97
N SER A 17 4.98 -16.03 -31.15
CA SER A 17 5.41 -15.21 -30.03
C SER A 17 4.17 -14.58 -29.45
N MET A 18 3.84 -15.07 -28.26
CA MET A 18 2.64 -14.81 -27.52
C MET A 18 2.42 -13.30 -27.41
N SER A 19 1.17 -12.89 -27.61
CA SER A 19 0.66 -11.61 -27.16
C SER A 19 1.20 -11.33 -25.75
N GLY A 20 2.17 -10.42 -25.67
CA GLY A 20 2.54 -9.80 -24.42
C GLY A 20 1.34 -8.99 -23.97
N CYS A 21 0.47 -9.59 -23.16
CA CYS A 21 -0.43 -8.85 -22.31
C CYS A 21 0.46 -8.03 -21.36
N SER A 22 0.68 -6.79 -21.78
CA SER A 22 1.19 -5.72 -20.94
C SER A 22 0.21 -5.54 -19.79
N ASN A 23 0.44 -6.25 -18.70
CA ASN A 23 -0.17 -5.92 -17.43
C ASN A 23 0.70 -4.81 -16.84
N ASN A 24 0.29 -3.58 -17.09
CA ASN A 24 0.61 -2.45 -16.22
C ASN A 24 -0.21 -2.59 -14.92
N ASP A 25 0.05 -3.63 -14.12
CA ASP A 25 -0.34 -3.57 -12.72
C ASP A 25 0.65 -2.64 -12.02
N GLY A 26 0.18 -1.58 -11.38
CA GLY A 26 1.00 -0.62 -10.64
C GLY A 26 1.74 -1.20 -9.42
N ARG A 27 2.10 -2.49 -9.45
CA ARG A 27 2.87 -3.21 -8.43
C ARG A 27 4.37 -3.01 -8.52
N THR A 28 4.88 -2.44 -9.62
CA THR A 28 6.32 -2.25 -9.79
C THR A 28 6.90 -1.09 -8.97
N GLU A 29 6.08 -0.17 -8.44
CA GLU A 29 6.54 0.84 -7.47
C GLU A 29 6.67 0.31 -6.03
N PHE A 30 5.91 -0.71 -5.63
CA PHE A 30 5.98 -1.25 -4.27
C PHE A 30 7.15 -2.21 -4.04
N LYS A 31 7.89 -2.59 -5.08
CA LYS A 31 9.03 -3.52 -4.98
C LYS A 31 10.23 -2.97 -4.21
N ASN A 32 10.26 -1.67 -3.95
CA ASN A 32 11.31 -1.00 -3.17
C ASN A 32 10.83 -0.46 -1.83
N LEU A 33 9.66 -0.89 -1.34
CA LEU A 33 9.30 -0.65 0.05
C LEU A 33 10.28 -1.44 0.92
N SER A 34 10.95 -0.74 1.82
CA SER A 34 11.72 -1.32 2.91
C SER A 34 10.92 -2.48 3.50
N LYS A 35 11.52 -3.66 3.63
CA LYS A 35 10.84 -4.77 4.30
C LYS A 35 10.53 -4.34 5.72
N ALA A 36 9.27 -4.02 5.99
CA ALA A 36 8.84 -3.60 7.30
C ALA A 36 9.23 -4.67 8.33
N PRO A 37 9.66 -4.27 9.54
CA PRO A 37 9.99 -5.22 10.60
C PRO A 37 8.78 -6.12 10.91
N ALA A 38 8.97 -7.22 11.63
CA ALA A 38 7.83 -7.97 12.18
C ALA A 38 7.07 -7.07 13.18
N ALA A 39 5.77 -7.32 13.39
CA ALA A 39 5.02 -6.56 14.38
C ALA A 39 5.57 -6.88 15.79
N ASP A 40 5.96 -5.86 16.55
CA ASP A 40 6.39 -6.02 17.93
C ASP A 40 5.15 -6.16 18.83
N PRO A 41 4.98 -7.28 19.56
CA PRO A 41 3.82 -7.50 20.41
C PRO A 41 3.76 -6.57 21.64
N SER A 42 4.84 -5.84 21.95
CA SER A 42 4.86 -4.85 23.03
C SER A 42 4.21 -3.51 22.63
N ILE A 43 3.99 -3.25 21.33
CA ILE A 43 3.36 -2.03 20.84
C ILE A 43 1.84 -2.18 20.89
N ASP A 44 1.17 -1.31 21.66
CA ASP A 44 -0.29 -1.20 21.63
C ASP A 44 -0.73 -0.44 20.37
N ALA A 45 -0.93 -1.20 19.28
CA ALA A 45 -1.34 -0.66 18.00
C ALA A 45 -2.73 0.03 18.04
N ARG A 46 -3.61 -0.37 18.97
CA ARG A 46 -4.92 0.26 19.14
C ARG A 46 -4.76 1.63 19.80
N ALA A 47 -3.99 1.72 20.88
CA ALA A 47 -3.69 3.00 21.52
C ALA A 47 -2.99 3.96 20.55
N LEU A 48 -2.03 3.44 19.76
CA LEU A 48 -1.35 4.21 18.73
C LEU A 48 -2.32 4.75 17.67
N PHE A 49 -3.27 3.94 17.19
CA PHE A 49 -4.32 4.38 16.28
C PHE A 49 -5.22 5.48 16.88
N VAL A 50 -5.61 5.31 18.15
CA VAL A 50 -6.44 6.30 18.88
C VAL A 50 -5.71 7.64 18.98
N ASP A 51 -4.43 7.63 19.29
CA ASP A 51 -3.62 8.84 19.45
C ASP A 51 -3.33 9.55 18.12
N LYS A 52 -2.92 8.81 17.08
CA LYS A 52 -2.37 9.39 15.84
C LYS A 52 -3.37 9.52 14.70
N CYS A 53 -4.37 8.64 14.63
CA CYS A 53 -5.19 8.46 13.44
C CYS A 53 -6.65 8.84 13.66
N MET A 54 -7.23 8.42 14.79
CA MET A 54 -8.67 8.46 15.04
C MET A 54 -9.28 9.86 14.98
N LYS A 55 -8.54 10.88 15.43
CA LYS A 55 -9.01 12.28 15.44
C LYS A 55 -9.49 12.76 14.06
N CYS A 56 -8.88 12.27 12.99
CA CYS A 56 -9.22 12.64 11.62
C CYS A 56 -9.93 11.50 10.87
N HIS A 57 -9.50 10.25 11.10
CA HIS A 57 -10.01 9.09 10.36
C HIS A 57 -11.24 8.42 11.00
N GLY A 58 -11.65 8.88 12.19
CA GLY A 58 -12.73 8.27 12.97
C GLY A 58 -12.31 6.98 13.66
N ASP A 59 -13.14 6.53 14.59
CA ASP A 59 -12.99 5.28 15.35
C ASP A 59 -12.88 4.04 14.44
N LYS A 60 -13.57 4.08 13.30
CA LYS A 60 -13.60 2.99 12.32
C LYS A 60 -12.62 3.17 11.17
N GLY A 61 -11.86 4.26 11.10
CA GLY A 61 -10.97 4.53 9.96
C GLY A 61 -11.70 4.84 8.65
N THR A 62 -12.97 5.24 8.71
CA THR A 62 -13.85 5.51 7.55
C THR A 62 -14.18 6.99 7.35
N THR A 63 -13.82 7.84 8.31
CA THR A 63 -14.15 9.27 8.29
C THR A 63 -13.03 10.06 7.64
N HIS A 64 -13.36 11.16 6.99
CA HIS A 64 -12.38 12.14 6.54
C HIS A 64 -12.91 13.57 6.77
N PRO A 65 -12.08 14.52 7.26
CA PRO A 65 -12.53 15.88 7.54
C PRO A 65 -12.61 16.78 6.29
N LEU A 66 -12.04 16.40 5.15
CA LEU A 66 -11.88 17.27 3.96
C LEU A 66 -12.30 16.56 2.65
N ALA A 67 -13.56 16.74 2.27
CA ALA A 67 -14.17 16.63 0.93
C ALA A 67 -14.04 15.34 0.07
N GLU A 68 -13.13 14.41 0.35
CA GLU A 68 -13.01 13.14 -0.37
C GLU A 68 -12.92 11.97 0.64
N PRO A 69 -13.67 10.87 0.47
CA PRO A 69 -13.63 9.75 1.41
C PRO A 69 -12.32 8.94 1.26
N PHE A 70 -11.29 9.30 2.04
CA PHE A 70 -10.10 8.48 2.20
C PHE A 70 -10.28 7.48 3.35
N VAL A 71 -11.04 6.42 3.08
CA VAL A 71 -11.17 5.28 3.99
C VAL A 71 -9.81 4.58 4.11
N ILE A 72 -9.29 4.47 5.33
CA ILE A 72 -8.05 3.73 5.63
C ILE A 72 -8.34 2.31 6.13
N ALA A 73 -9.53 2.09 6.68
CA ALA A 73 -9.94 0.79 7.20
C ALA A 73 -9.92 -0.29 6.12
N GLY A 74 -9.36 -1.45 6.45
CA GLY A 74 -9.37 -2.61 5.56
C GLY A 74 -8.41 -2.52 4.37
N GLN A 75 -7.62 -1.44 4.24
CA GLN A 75 -6.60 -1.37 3.19
C GLN A 75 -5.50 -2.40 3.44
N PRO A 76 -4.87 -2.95 2.39
CA PRO A 76 -3.76 -3.88 2.55
C PRO A 76 -2.65 -3.26 3.42
N LYS A 77 -2.10 -4.06 4.34
CA LYS A 77 -1.08 -3.61 5.29
C LYS A 77 0.10 -2.96 4.58
N GLU A 78 0.60 -3.56 3.51
CA GLU A 78 1.76 -3.07 2.75
C GLU A 78 1.46 -1.72 2.09
N LEU A 79 0.22 -1.52 1.63
CA LEU A 79 -0.22 -0.26 1.07
C LEU A 79 -0.29 0.83 2.14
N LEU A 80 -0.75 0.49 3.36
CA LEU A 80 -0.78 1.42 4.48
C LEU A 80 0.63 1.84 4.89
N ILE A 81 1.57 0.90 4.99
CA ILE A 81 2.99 1.18 5.28
C ILE A 81 3.57 2.13 4.22
N ALA A 82 3.38 1.82 2.94
CA ALA A 82 3.86 2.67 1.84
C ALA A 82 3.34 4.11 1.91
N LYS A 83 2.06 4.28 2.23
CA LYS A 83 1.45 5.60 2.39
C LYS A 83 2.01 6.34 3.59
N ILE A 84 2.14 5.67 4.73
CA ILE A 84 2.69 6.27 5.97
C ILE A 84 4.13 6.73 5.71
N GLU A 85 4.99 5.87 5.15
CA GLU A 85 6.37 6.20 4.80
C GLU A 85 6.43 7.34 3.77
N GLY A 86 5.54 7.33 2.77
CA GLY A 86 5.43 8.42 1.80
C GLY A 86 5.00 9.76 2.42
N TYR A 87 4.16 9.74 3.45
CA TYR A 87 3.81 10.94 4.22
C TYR A 87 4.98 11.41 5.10
N GLN A 88 5.71 10.49 5.74
CA GLN A 88 6.93 10.80 6.51
C GLN A 88 8.01 11.44 5.62
N ALA A 89 8.18 10.92 4.41
CA ALA A 89 9.13 11.43 3.42
C ALA A 89 8.64 12.66 2.64
N LEU A 90 7.40 13.13 2.90
CA LEU A 90 6.77 14.24 2.16
C LEU A 90 6.71 14.01 0.63
N THR A 91 6.66 12.76 0.18
CA THR A 91 6.55 12.39 -1.24
C THR A 91 5.10 12.09 -1.64
N PHE A 92 4.28 11.60 -0.71
CA PHE A 92 2.88 11.23 -0.92
C PHE A 92 1.90 12.29 -0.39
N GLY A 93 0.61 12.23 -0.75
CA GLY A 93 -0.45 12.96 -0.04
C GLY A 93 -0.92 14.31 -0.58
N GLY A 94 -0.34 14.83 -1.66
CA GLY A 94 -0.78 16.06 -2.33
C GLY A 94 -1.05 17.24 -1.37
N ARG A 95 -2.24 17.83 -1.44
CA ARG A 95 -2.66 18.97 -0.59
C ARG A 95 -2.74 18.65 0.91
N LEU A 96 -2.95 17.38 1.27
CA LEU A 96 -3.08 16.92 2.66
C LEU A 96 -1.76 16.41 3.24
N ARG A 97 -0.69 16.38 2.43
CA ARG A 97 0.63 15.88 2.80
C ARG A 97 1.12 16.44 4.13
N GLY A 98 1.13 17.76 4.29
CA GLY A 98 1.66 18.39 5.51
C GLY A 98 0.83 18.10 6.76
N GLN A 99 -0.49 18.00 6.61
CA GLN A 99 -1.38 17.64 7.71
C GLN A 99 -1.12 16.21 8.17
N MET A 100 -1.03 15.26 7.21
CA MET A 100 -0.83 13.87 7.57
C MET A 100 0.60 13.56 8.01
N ALA A 101 1.60 14.26 7.47
CA ALA A 101 2.99 14.19 7.93
C ALA A 101 3.10 14.48 9.43
N THR A 102 2.36 15.47 9.94
CA THR A 102 2.36 15.82 11.38
C THR A 102 1.94 14.64 12.27
N SER A 103 1.01 13.79 11.79
CA SER A 103 0.55 12.61 12.53
C SER A 103 1.53 11.43 12.48
N VAL A 104 2.34 11.31 11.42
CA VAL A 104 3.15 10.12 11.17
C VAL A 104 4.66 10.32 11.28
N GLN A 105 5.15 11.56 11.24
CA GLN A 105 6.59 11.87 11.16
C GLN A 105 7.43 11.33 12.33
N LEU A 106 6.80 11.09 13.49
CA LEU A 106 7.49 10.59 14.69
C LEU A 106 7.31 9.08 14.90
N LEU A 107 6.60 8.39 14.01
CA LEU A 107 6.43 6.95 14.14
C LEU A 107 7.71 6.23 13.74
N THR A 108 8.13 5.31 14.59
CA THR A 108 9.19 4.34 14.30
C THR A 108 8.73 3.31 13.25
N PRO A 109 9.65 2.60 12.57
CA PRO A 109 9.30 1.54 11.64
C PRO A 109 8.42 0.45 12.25
N GLU A 110 8.66 0.10 13.52
CA GLU A 110 7.90 -0.88 14.28
C GLU A 110 6.47 -0.39 14.54
N GLU A 111 6.31 0.88 14.93
CA GLU A 111 5.01 1.52 15.12
C GLU A 111 4.24 1.66 13.81
N VAL A 112 4.90 2.05 12.71
CA VAL A 112 4.29 2.10 11.36
C VAL A 112 3.73 0.74 10.98
N ASN A 113 4.51 -0.31 11.19
CA ASN A 113 4.12 -1.67 10.89
C ASN A 113 2.98 -2.17 11.78
N ALA A 114 3.01 -1.85 13.07
CA ALA A 114 1.98 -2.21 14.04
C ALA A 114 0.64 -1.51 13.74
N VAL A 115 0.66 -0.20 13.51
CA VAL A 115 -0.57 0.55 13.20
C VAL A 115 -1.13 0.18 11.83
N ALA A 116 -0.29 -0.11 10.84
CA ALA A 116 -0.73 -0.59 9.53
C ALA A 116 -1.39 -1.97 9.61
N ASP A 117 -0.83 -2.89 10.41
CA ASP A 117 -1.45 -4.20 10.66
C ASP A 117 -2.82 -4.04 11.32
N TYR A 118 -2.92 -3.20 12.36
CA TYR A 118 -4.19 -2.92 13.04
C TYR A 118 -5.23 -2.30 12.10
N VAL A 119 -4.85 -1.25 11.36
CA VAL A 119 -5.75 -0.55 10.42
C VAL A 119 -6.20 -1.44 9.26
N SER A 120 -5.33 -2.33 8.77
CA SER A 120 -5.68 -3.28 7.71
C SER A 120 -6.80 -4.24 8.10
N LYS A 121 -7.00 -4.45 9.41
CA LYS A 121 -8.01 -5.34 9.94
C LYS A 121 -9.28 -4.57 10.34
N LEU A 122 -9.22 -3.25 10.52
CA LEU A 122 -10.41 -2.42 10.79
C LEU A 122 -11.49 -2.62 9.71
N GLY A 123 -12.76 -2.70 10.14
CA GLY A 123 -13.89 -2.89 9.23
C GLY A 123 -14.06 -4.33 8.72
N THR A 124 -13.09 -5.23 8.92
CA THR A 124 -13.33 -6.66 8.78
C THR A 124 -14.04 -7.16 10.03
N LYS A 125 -15.11 -7.95 9.87
CA LYS A 125 -15.93 -8.47 10.98
C LYS A 125 -15.17 -9.43 11.91
N THR A 126 -13.88 -9.66 11.66
CA THR A 126 -13.02 -10.64 12.32
C THR A 126 -11.96 -9.98 13.22
N ALA A 127 -11.94 -8.65 13.31
CA ALA A 127 -10.80 -7.91 13.86
C ALA A 127 -11.11 -7.04 15.09
N VAL A 128 -11.90 -7.56 16.03
CA VAL A 128 -11.87 -7.10 17.44
C VAL A 128 -12.29 -8.31 18.27
N PRO A 129 -11.47 -8.85 19.20
CA PRO A 129 -12.03 -9.57 20.33
C PRO A 129 -12.90 -8.56 21.07
N SER A 130 -14.22 -8.75 21.03
CA SER A 130 -15.15 -7.84 21.69
C SER A 130 -14.79 -7.75 23.18
N GLN A 131 -14.31 -6.58 23.59
CA GLN A 131 -14.38 -6.18 24.99
C GLN A 131 -15.56 -5.24 25.07
N ASP A 132 -16.71 -5.89 25.19
CA ASP A 132 -17.98 -5.29 25.54
C ASP A 132 -17.89 -4.73 26.97
N LYS A 133 -18.65 -3.66 27.19
CA LYS A 133 -18.77 -2.80 28.39
C LYS A 133 -17.77 -1.65 28.44
N TRP A 134 -18.27 -0.44 28.15
CA TRP A 134 -18.69 0.52 29.19
C TRP A 134 -20.05 1.08 28.82
#